data_AF-A0A6I5NZM4-F1
#
_entry.id   AF-A0A6I5NZM4-F1
#
_cell.length_a   1.000
_cell.length_b   1.000
_cell.length_c   1.000
_cell.angle_alpha   90.00
_cell.angle_beta   90.00
_cell.angle_gamma   90.00
#
_symmetry.space_group_name_H-M   'P 1'
#
loop_
_entity.id
_entity.type
_entity.pdbx_description
1 polymer ?
#
loop_
_entity_poly.entity_id
_entity_poly.type
_entity_poly.pdbx_seq_one_letter_code
_entity_poly.pdbx_strand_id
1 'polypeptide(L)'
;MRSLLFDIYAGLNNVYNGWIAWNLFLAFVPTLLSFQLFRPKAISPQFLAGAWVLTGVIGAVGISSRLGRIQDSFAGSWQAVQIGSPEVKLQLLWLGIVGLVALGASVWLSRQATLSKTGLWWLGLATFIAFLPNAPYILTDVIHLIRATSYGDIRVWVVALIFVPLHLFAMLLGFEAYVVALVNINYFLKQRDLGSLILPTELALHALCAFGIYLGRFIRLNSWDVVIDPTSVLAITLNTLTSKRPVAVIVVTFVILTVFYWLMKQVTLGLKLRYEYARKGLDPLT
;
A
#
# COMPACT_ATOMS: atom_id res chain seq x y z
N MET A 1 8.14 39.84 -3.23
CA MET A 1 7.04 38.86 -3.24
C MET A 1 7.63 37.46 -3.46
N ARG A 2 7.42 36.50 -2.55
CA ARG A 2 7.81 35.10 -2.81
C ARG A 2 6.91 34.55 -3.92
N SER A 3 7.51 33.99 -4.98
CA SER A 3 6.76 33.43 -6.11
C SER A 3 5.95 32.21 -5.65
N LEU A 4 4.79 31.98 -6.27
CA LEU A 4 3.97 30.77 -6.02
C LEU A 4 4.79 29.49 -6.22
N LEU A 5 5.66 29.48 -7.24
CA LEU A 5 6.55 28.36 -7.52
C LEU A 5 7.50 28.06 -6.36
N PHE A 6 8.00 29.09 -5.67
CA PHE A 6 8.86 28.90 -4.50
C PHE A 6 8.12 28.24 -3.35
N ASP A 7 6.87 28.65 -3.07
CA ASP A 7 6.08 28.05 -1.98
C ASP A 7 5.66 26.61 -2.29
N ILE A 8 5.34 26.31 -3.55
CA ILE A 8 5.06 24.94 -3.99
C ILE A 8 6.31 24.08 -3.84
N TYR A 9 7.47 24.57 -4.30
CA TYR A 9 8.74 23.86 -4.19
C TYR A 9 9.14 23.63 -2.73
N ALA A 10 9.03 24.67 -1.89
CA ALA A 10 9.31 24.58 -0.46
C ALA A 10 8.36 23.59 0.23
N GLY A 11 7.07 23.59 -0.10
CA GLY A 11 6.12 22.63 0.46
C GLY A 11 6.42 21.19 0.04
N LEU A 12 6.70 20.96 -1.25
CA LEU A 12 7.01 19.62 -1.76
C LEU A 12 8.30 19.04 -1.16
N ASN A 13 9.34 19.85 -0.99
CA ASN A 13 10.63 19.37 -0.51
C ASN A 13 10.77 19.37 1.02
N ASN A 14 10.24 20.38 1.71
CA ASN A 14 10.47 20.54 3.15
C ASN A 14 9.37 19.89 3.99
N VAL A 15 8.11 20.00 3.55
CA VAL A 15 6.96 19.52 4.33
C VAL A 15 6.55 18.11 3.93
N TYR A 16 6.46 17.84 2.63
CA TYR A 16 6.02 16.54 2.14
C TYR A 16 7.17 15.59 1.79
N ASN A 17 8.36 16.09 1.42
CA ASN A 17 9.59 15.32 1.18
C ASN A 17 9.37 13.94 0.52
N GLY A 18 8.76 13.92 -0.67
CA GLY A 18 8.52 12.69 -1.44
C GLY A 18 7.50 11.71 -0.83
N TRP A 19 6.82 12.09 0.25
CA TRP A 19 6.00 11.17 1.03
C TRP A 19 4.73 10.71 0.30
N ILE A 20 4.07 11.61 -0.44
CA ILE A 20 2.88 11.26 -1.26
C ILE A 20 3.26 10.25 -2.35
N ALA A 21 4.38 10.49 -3.04
CA ALA A 21 4.89 9.60 -4.08
C ALA A 21 5.22 8.20 -3.51
N TRP A 22 5.84 8.16 -2.32
CA TRP A 22 6.13 6.91 -1.62
C TRP A 22 4.88 6.11 -1.26
N ASN A 23 3.85 6.77 -0.73
CA ASN A 23 2.61 6.09 -0.36
C ASN A 23 1.82 5.63 -1.58
N LEU A 24 1.79 6.44 -2.66
CA LEU A 24 1.22 6.00 -3.93
C LEU A 24 1.96 4.79 -4.48
N PHE A 25 3.30 4.80 -4.48
CA PHE A 25 4.10 3.63 -4.86
C PHE A 25 3.66 2.37 -4.09
N LEU A 26 3.63 2.44 -2.76
CA LEU A 26 3.22 1.31 -1.92
C LEU A 26 1.77 0.88 -2.17
N ALA A 27 0.88 1.81 -2.51
CA ALA A 27 -0.53 1.52 -2.81
C ALA A 27 -0.71 0.78 -4.14
N PHE A 28 0.10 1.07 -5.16
CA PHE A 28 -0.02 0.43 -6.48
C PHE A 28 0.60 -0.98 -6.54
N VAL A 29 1.59 -1.31 -5.69
CA VAL A 29 2.21 -2.64 -5.61
C VAL A 29 1.17 -3.79 -5.49
N PRO A 30 0.26 -3.79 -4.49
CA PRO A 30 -0.73 -4.86 -4.37
C PRO A 30 -1.70 -4.89 -5.55
N THR A 31 -2.03 -3.75 -6.16
CA THR A 31 -2.91 -3.71 -7.34
C THR A 31 -2.26 -4.39 -8.54
N LEU A 32 -0.98 -4.13 -8.82
CA LEU A 32 -0.27 -4.79 -9.93
C LEU A 32 -0.11 -6.29 -9.68
N LEU A 33 0.22 -6.69 -8.45
CA LEU A 33 0.25 -8.09 -8.04
C LEU A 33 -1.13 -8.76 -8.22
N SER A 34 -2.22 -8.06 -7.94
CA SER A 34 -3.57 -8.62 -8.10
C SER A 34 -3.89 -8.98 -9.56
N PHE A 35 -3.42 -8.18 -10.52
CA PHE A 35 -3.57 -8.50 -11.94
C PHE A 35 -2.73 -9.72 -12.33
N GLN A 36 -1.51 -9.83 -11.81
CA GLN A 36 -0.66 -11.00 -12.04
C GLN A 36 -1.27 -12.28 -11.45
N LEU A 37 -1.74 -12.23 -10.21
CA LEU A 37 -2.18 -13.41 -9.46
C LEU A 37 -3.59 -13.88 -9.81
N PHE A 38 -4.50 -12.94 -10.01
CA PHE A 38 -5.95 -13.20 -10.06
C PHE A 38 -6.55 -12.94 -11.43
N ARG A 39 -5.93 -12.08 -12.26
CA ARG A 39 -6.44 -11.70 -13.60
C ARG A 39 -5.34 -11.57 -14.67
N PRO A 40 -4.48 -12.59 -14.88
CA PRO A 40 -3.29 -12.47 -15.75
C PRO A 40 -3.62 -12.22 -17.23
N LYS A 41 -4.84 -12.50 -17.67
CA LYS A 41 -5.31 -12.28 -19.05
C LYS A 41 -6.07 -10.95 -19.24
N ALA A 42 -6.27 -10.17 -18.17
CA ALA A 42 -7.10 -8.95 -18.25
C ALA A 42 -6.35 -7.75 -18.85
N ILE A 43 -5.02 -7.72 -18.74
CA ILE A 43 -4.18 -6.64 -19.25
C ILE A 43 -3.02 -7.25 -20.05
N SER A 44 -2.53 -6.51 -21.05
CA SER A 44 -1.42 -7.01 -21.87
C SER A 44 -0.12 -7.07 -21.03
N PRO A 45 0.74 -8.08 -21.30
CA PRO A 45 2.09 -8.18 -20.74
C PRO A 45 2.90 -6.88 -20.73
N GLN A 46 2.86 -6.15 -21.85
CA GLN A 46 3.63 -4.92 -22.05
C GLN A 46 3.09 -3.78 -21.20
N PHE A 47 1.77 -3.66 -21.09
CA PHE A 47 1.14 -2.65 -20.25
C PHE A 47 1.45 -2.88 -18.77
N LEU A 48 1.35 -4.14 -18.31
CA LEU A 48 1.70 -4.51 -16.95
C LEU A 48 3.18 -4.27 -16.64
N ALA A 49 4.08 -4.59 -17.57
CA ALA A 49 5.50 -4.28 -17.44
C ALA A 49 5.74 -2.76 -17.34
N GLY A 50 5.09 -1.96 -18.20
CA GLY A 50 5.14 -0.50 -18.14
C GLY A 50 4.62 0.05 -16.80
N ALA A 51 3.53 -0.51 -16.28
CA ALA A 51 2.97 -0.12 -14.98
C ALA A 51 3.93 -0.45 -13.81
N TRP A 52 4.60 -1.61 -13.85
CA TRP A 52 5.65 -1.95 -12.89
C TRP A 52 6.85 -1.01 -12.97
N VAL A 53 7.30 -0.67 -14.18
CA VAL A 53 8.40 0.29 -14.38
C VAL A 53 8.01 1.67 -13.83
N LEU A 54 6.83 2.18 -14.18
CA LEU A 54 6.34 3.46 -13.69
C LEU A 54 6.25 3.48 -12.15
N THR A 55 5.67 2.43 -11.57
CA THR A 55 5.57 2.27 -10.12
C THR A 55 6.96 2.23 -9.50
N GLY A 56 7.90 1.49 -10.08
CA GLY A 56 9.29 1.44 -9.65
C GLY A 56 10.01 2.79 -9.70
N VAL A 57 9.79 3.60 -10.74
CA VAL A 57 10.34 4.96 -10.85
C VAL A 57 9.78 5.88 -9.76
N ILE A 58 8.46 5.85 -9.51
CA ILE A 58 7.83 6.60 -8.42
C ILE A 58 8.41 6.16 -7.06
N GLY A 59 8.60 4.85 -6.89
CA GLY A 59 9.25 4.28 -5.72
C GLY A 59 10.68 4.77 -5.54
N ALA A 60 11.49 4.80 -6.60
CA ALA A 60 12.89 5.27 -6.55
C ALA A 60 12.99 6.75 -6.14
N VAL A 61 12.09 7.61 -6.67
CA VAL A 61 11.98 9.02 -6.25
C VAL A 61 11.56 9.12 -4.78
N GLY A 62 10.64 8.26 -4.33
CA GLY A 62 10.25 8.17 -2.92
C GLY A 62 11.40 7.72 -2.01
N ILE A 63 12.24 6.78 -2.46
CA ILE A 63 13.39 6.26 -1.69
C ILE A 63 14.49 7.31 -1.57
N SER A 64 14.80 8.05 -2.64
CA SER A 64 15.88 9.05 -2.61
C SER A 64 15.64 10.11 -1.52
N SER A 65 14.38 10.52 -1.33
CA SER A 65 13.96 11.43 -0.25
C SER A 65 14.09 10.86 1.18
N ARG A 66 14.25 9.53 1.30
CA ARG A 66 14.31 8.78 2.56
C ARG A 66 15.67 8.15 2.83
N LEU A 67 16.62 8.31 1.90
CA LEU A 67 17.91 7.60 1.95
C LEU A 67 18.65 7.83 3.27
N GLY A 68 18.67 9.06 3.79
CA GLY A 68 19.29 9.37 5.09
C GLY A 68 18.65 8.63 6.26
N ARG A 69 17.31 8.63 6.37
CA ARG A 69 16.60 7.86 7.41
C ARG A 69 16.82 6.35 7.30
N ILE A 70 16.88 5.84 6.08
CA ILE A 70 17.17 4.43 5.83
C ILE A 70 18.61 4.12 6.27
N GLN A 71 19.57 4.98 5.94
CA GLN A 71 20.96 4.85 6.37
C GLN A 71 21.10 4.91 7.89
N ASP A 72 20.41 5.82 8.57
CA ASP A 72 20.44 5.96 10.03
C ASP A 72 19.82 4.73 10.72
N SER A 73 18.67 4.27 10.22
CA SER A 73 18.03 3.05 10.71
C SER A 73 18.94 1.83 10.50
N PHE A 74 19.59 1.74 9.33
CA PHE A 74 20.51 0.65 9.02
C PHE A 74 21.78 0.73 9.86
N ALA A 75 22.32 1.93 10.12
CA ALA A 75 23.48 2.14 10.97
C ALA A 75 23.19 1.76 12.43
N GLY A 76 22.02 2.14 12.96
CA GLY A 76 21.58 1.73 14.30
C GLY A 76 21.41 0.21 14.42
N SER A 77 20.78 -0.42 13.42
CA SER A 77 20.68 -1.89 13.34
C SER A 77 22.04 -2.56 13.18
N TRP A 78 22.96 -1.98 12.39
CA TRP A 78 24.31 -2.48 12.17
C TRP A 78 25.19 -2.39 13.42
N GLN A 79 25.02 -1.32 14.20
CA GLN A 79 25.69 -1.14 15.48
C GLN A 79 25.18 -2.15 16.52
N ALA A 80 23.86 -2.42 16.55
CA ALA A 80 23.29 -3.52 17.33
C ALA A 80 23.85 -4.88 16.87
N VAL A 81 24.05 -5.05 15.56
CA VAL A 81 24.63 -6.26 14.98
C VAL A 81 26.09 -6.49 15.41
N GLN A 82 26.88 -5.42 15.52
CA GLN A 82 28.29 -5.52 15.97
C GLN A 82 28.45 -5.89 17.45
N ILE A 83 27.44 -5.65 18.28
CA ILE A 83 27.46 -5.94 19.73
C ILE A 83 27.18 -7.44 20.01
N GLY A 84 26.77 -8.22 19.00
CA GLY A 84 26.95 -9.68 18.97
C GLY A 84 26.10 -10.50 19.95
N SER A 85 24.82 -10.16 20.17
CA SER A 85 23.89 -11.07 20.83
C SER A 85 23.45 -12.21 19.88
N PRO A 86 23.05 -13.39 20.39
CA PRO A 86 22.52 -14.49 19.54
C PRO A 86 21.32 -14.07 18.67
N GLU A 87 20.54 -13.10 19.14
CA GLU A 87 19.37 -12.54 18.46
C GLU A 87 19.76 -11.88 17.13
N VAL A 88 20.87 -11.14 17.13
CA VAL A 88 21.44 -10.49 15.93
C VAL A 88 21.80 -11.49 14.83
N LYS A 89 22.37 -12.66 15.19
CA LYS A 89 22.73 -13.67 14.19
C LYS A 89 21.47 -14.26 13.55
N LEU A 90 20.41 -14.43 14.33
CA LEU A 90 19.11 -14.89 13.85
C LEU A 90 18.45 -13.83 12.95
N GLN A 91 18.57 -12.55 13.29
CA GLN A 91 18.13 -11.42 12.46
C GLN A 91 18.84 -11.36 11.12
N LEU A 92 20.17 -11.52 11.09
CA LEU A 92 20.96 -11.53 9.86
C LEU A 92 20.65 -12.73 8.96
N LEU A 93 20.46 -13.91 9.57
CA LEU A 93 20.03 -15.12 8.85
C LEU A 93 18.65 -14.89 8.21
N TRP A 94 17.72 -14.30 8.97
CA TRP A 94 16.38 -13.98 8.51
C TRP A 94 16.36 -12.88 7.44
N LEU A 95 17.17 -11.82 7.58
CA LEU A 95 17.38 -10.79 6.55
C LEU A 95 17.95 -11.38 5.26
N GLY A 96 18.90 -12.31 5.37
CA GLY A 96 19.42 -13.07 4.24
C GLY A 96 18.32 -13.88 3.54
N ILE A 97 17.45 -14.55 4.31
CA ILE A 97 16.31 -15.30 3.77
C ILE A 97 15.31 -14.37 3.08
N VAL A 98 14.90 -13.26 3.71
CA VAL A 98 13.98 -12.27 3.13
C VAL A 98 14.57 -11.64 1.87
N GLY A 99 15.86 -11.29 1.89
CA GLY A 99 16.57 -10.73 0.74
C GLY A 99 16.67 -11.71 -0.44
N LEU A 100 16.94 -12.99 -0.18
CA LEU A 100 16.95 -14.05 -1.19
C LEU A 100 15.55 -14.32 -1.75
N VAL A 101 14.52 -14.25 -0.91
CA VAL A 101 13.10 -14.35 -1.33
C VAL A 101 12.71 -13.16 -2.20
N ALA A 102 13.11 -11.94 -1.83
CA ALA A 102 12.83 -10.72 -2.58
C ALA A 102 13.60 -10.66 -3.92
N LEU A 103 14.87 -11.05 -3.94
CA LEU A 103 15.66 -11.17 -5.18
C LEU A 103 15.11 -12.27 -6.08
N GLY A 104 14.72 -13.41 -5.50
CA GLY A 104 14.01 -14.48 -6.20
C GLY A 104 12.71 -13.99 -6.83
N ALA A 105 11.89 -13.23 -6.08
CA ALA A 105 10.65 -12.63 -6.57
C ALA A 105 10.88 -11.57 -7.67
N SER A 106 11.93 -10.74 -7.54
CA SER A 106 12.28 -9.68 -8.50
C SER A 106 12.78 -10.23 -9.85
N VAL A 107 13.70 -11.20 -9.81
CA VAL A 107 14.16 -11.92 -11.02
C VAL A 107 13.02 -12.74 -11.63
N TRP A 108 12.09 -13.24 -10.81
CA TRP A 108 10.92 -14.00 -11.24
C TRP A 108 9.83 -13.14 -11.91
N LEU A 109 9.55 -11.93 -11.39
CA LEU A 109 8.62 -10.97 -12.00
C LEU A 109 9.05 -10.52 -13.41
N SER A 110 10.37 -10.54 -13.68
CA SER A 110 10.93 -10.17 -14.99
C SER A 110 10.77 -11.24 -16.07
N ARG A 111 10.44 -12.48 -15.70
CA ARG A 111 10.33 -13.62 -16.62
C ARG A 111 8.89 -14.10 -16.68
N GLN A 112 8.07 -13.43 -17.49
CA GLN A 112 6.72 -13.89 -17.80
C GLN A 112 6.75 -15.27 -18.47
N ALA A 113 6.27 -16.29 -17.76
CA ALA A 113 5.72 -17.50 -18.38
C ALA A 113 4.90 -18.26 -17.31
N THR A 114 3.58 -18.27 -17.49
CA THR A 114 2.65 -19.30 -17.00
C THR A 114 2.78 -19.71 -15.53
N LEU A 115 1.82 -19.23 -14.72
CA LEU A 115 1.59 -19.60 -13.32
C LEU A 115 1.26 -21.10 -13.14
N SER A 116 2.25 -21.99 -13.25
CA SER A 116 2.10 -23.44 -13.02
C SER A 116 2.96 -24.01 -11.90
N LYS A 117 3.75 -23.18 -11.20
CA LYS A 117 4.51 -23.64 -10.02
C LYS A 117 3.86 -23.12 -8.75
N THR A 118 3.08 -23.98 -8.08
CA THR A 118 2.28 -23.71 -6.87
C THR A 118 3.01 -22.84 -5.84
N GLY A 119 4.31 -23.08 -5.58
CA GLY A 119 5.09 -22.30 -4.61
C GLY A 119 5.27 -20.81 -4.95
N LEU A 120 5.38 -20.46 -6.24
CA LEU A 120 5.59 -19.08 -6.68
C LEU A 120 4.30 -18.25 -6.60
N TRP A 121 3.16 -18.87 -6.86
CA TRP A 121 1.86 -18.22 -6.67
C TRP A 121 1.63 -17.91 -5.18
N TRP A 122 1.99 -18.82 -4.27
CA TRP A 122 1.89 -18.59 -2.82
C TRP A 122 2.82 -17.47 -2.34
N LEU A 123 4.03 -17.36 -2.89
CA LEU A 123 4.93 -16.25 -2.57
C LEU A 123 4.36 -14.90 -3.05
N GLY A 124 3.84 -14.86 -4.27
CA GLY A 124 3.17 -13.66 -4.78
C GLY A 124 1.95 -13.29 -3.94
N LEU A 125 1.16 -14.27 -3.50
CA LEU A 125 0.04 -14.05 -2.59
C LEU A 125 0.50 -13.51 -1.23
N ALA A 126 1.54 -14.08 -0.63
CA ALA A 126 2.09 -13.60 0.63
C ALA A 126 2.56 -12.15 0.51
N THR A 127 3.25 -11.82 -0.58
CA THR A 127 3.69 -10.45 -0.90
C THR A 127 2.49 -9.52 -1.07
N PHE A 128 1.47 -9.96 -1.82
CA PHE A 128 0.24 -9.21 -2.00
C PHE A 128 -0.44 -8.90 -0.65
N ILE A 129 -0.61 -9.90 0.21
CA ILE A 129 -1.23 -9.76 1.54
C ILE A 129 -0.41 -8.80 2.42
N ALA A 130 0.92 -8.91 2.40
CA ALA A 130 1.81 -8.05 3.19
C ALA A 130 1.75 -6.58 2.75
N PHE A 131 1.65 -6.33 1.44
CA PHE A 131 1.59 -4.98 0.90
C PHE A 131 0.18 -4.38 0.85
N LEU A 132 -0.88 -5.22 0.91
CA LEU A 132 -2.27 -4.78 0.79
C LEU A 132 -2.67 -3.66 1.75
N PRO A 133 -2.28 -3.66 3.05
CA PRO A 133 -2.63 -2.58 3.97
C PRO A 133 -2.15 -1.19 3.52
N ASN A 134 -1.08 -1.10 2.72
CA ASN A 134 -0.55 0.18 2.26
C ASN A 134 -1.47 0.90 1.28
N ALA A 135 -2.29 0.17 0.52
CA ALA A 135 -3.22 0.78 -0.43
C ALA A 135 -4.29 1.64 0.26
N PRO A 136 -5.03 1.14 1.29
CA PRO A 136 -5.92 1.98 2.08
C PRO A 136 -5.21 2.83 3.14
N TYR A 137 -3.95 2.53 3.50
CA TYR A 137 -3.17 3.34 4.45
C TYR A 137 -3.07 4.82 4.04
N ILE A 138 -3.05 5.07 2.72
CA ILE A 138 -3.00 6.41 2.16
C ILE A 138 -4.15 7.31 2.67
N LEU A 139 -5.29 6.75 3.07
CA LEU A 139 -6.38 7.53 3.65
C LEU A 139 -5.98 8.24 4.96
N THR A 140 -4.98 7.71 5.67
CA THR A 140 -4.47 8.30 6.92
C THR A 140 -3.57 9.51 6.67
N ASP A 141 -3.29 9.81 5.40
CA ASP A 141 -2.41 10.90 4.96
C ASP A 141 -2.96 12.29 5.23
N VAL A 142 -4.27 12.39 5.49
CA VAL A 142 -4.94 13.60 5.96
C VAL A 142 -4.24 14.24 7.18
N ILE A 143 -3.58 13.45 8.02
CA ILE A 143 -2.83 13.95 9.18
C ILE A 143 -1.66 14.85 8.76
N HIS A 144 -1.01 14.59 7.63
CA HIS A 144 0.10 15.43 7.16
C HIS A 144 -0.38 16.76 6.60
N LEU A 145 -1.58 16.77 6.00
CA LEU A 145 -2.24 18.01 5.59
C LEU A 145 -2.54 18.90 6.80
N ILE A 146 -3.04 18.32 7.89
CA ILE A 146 -3.30 19.04 9.16
C ILE A 146 -2.00 19.62 9.73
N ARG A 147 -0.92 18.83 9.74
CA ARG A 147 0.39 19.30 10.23
C ARG A 147 0.96 20.42 9.36
N ALA A 148 0.87 20.32 8.04
CA ALA A 148 1.34 21.36 7.11
C ALA A 148 0.69 22.72 7.36
N THR A 149 -0.60 22.74 7.73
CA THR A 149 -1.28 23.99 8.12
C THR A 149 -0.88 24.52 9.50
N SER A 150 -0.38 23.66 10.39
CA SER A 150 -0.11 24.01 11.80
C SER A 150 1.30 24.58 12.03
N TYR A 151 2.30 24.18 11.23
CA TYR A 151 3.69 24.64 11.39
C TYR A 151 3.98 26.02 10.79
N GLY A 152 3.04 26.62 10.06
CA GLY A 152 3.16 28.00 9.55
C GLY A 152 4.13 28.18 8.37
N ASP A 153 4.71 27.10 7.85
CA ASP A 153 5.74 27.16 6.79
C ASP A 153 5.19 27.51 5.39
N ILE A 154 3.87 27.33 5.18
CA ILE A 154 3.21 27.52 3.87
C ILE A 154 1.95 28.39 4.05
N ARG A 155 1.72 29.33 3.13
CA ARG A 155 0.50 30.15 3.09
C ARG A 155 -0.74 29.25 3.03
N VAL A 156 -1.73 29.50 3.91
CA VAL A 156 -2.94 28.68 4.07
C VAL A 156 -3.68 28.44 2.74
N TRP A 157 -3.76 29.46 1.87
CA TRP A 157 -4.43 29.31 0.56
C TRP A 157 -3.68 28.38 -0.40
N VAL A 158 -2.34 28.31 -0.33
CA VAL A 158 -1.54 27.36 -1.12
C VAL A 158 -1.83 25.94 -0.63
N VAL A 159 -1.92 25.75 0.69
CA VAL A 159 -2.32 24.47 1.27
C VAL A 159 -3.73 24.09 0.79
N ALA A 160 -4.70 24.98 0.92
CA ALA A 160 -6.09 24.74 0.57
C ALA A 160 -6.32 24.47 -0.93
N LEU A 161 -5.67 25.22 -1.83
CA LEU A 161 -5.93 25.13 -3.27
C LEU A 161 -5.01 24.17 -4.03
N ILE A 162 -3.82 23.87 -3.49
CA ILE A 162 -2.84 23.01 -4.17
C ILE A 162 -2.69 21.68 -3.41
N PHE A 163 -2.35 21.74 -2.12
CA PHE A 163 -2.03 20.52 -1.38
C PHE A 163 -3.27 19.72 -0.98
N VAL A 164 -4.40 20.34 -0.64
CA VAL A 164 -5.64 19.59 -0.36
C VAL A 164 -6.09 18.79 -1.59
N PRO A 165 -6.26 19.37 -2.80
CA PRO A 165 -6.65 18.59 -3.98
C PRO A 165 -5.61 17.53 -4.34
N LEU A 166 -4.32 17.83 -4.21
CA LEU A 166 -3.25 16.85 -4.46
C LEU A 166 -3.37 15.64 -3.53
N HIS A 167 -3.59 15.85 -2.23
CA HIS A 167 -3.76 14.75 -1.27
C HIS A 167 -5.06 14.00 -1.51
N LEU A 168 -6.16 14.69 -1.77
CA LEU A 168 -7.44 14.04 -2.10
C LEU A 168 -7.30 13.17 -3.35
N PHE A 169 -6.63 13.67 -4.39
CA PHE A 169 -6.38 12.90 -5.59
C PHE A 169 -5.50 11.67 -5.31
N ALA A 170 -4.41 11.83 -4.55
CA ALA A 170 -3.57 10.70 -4.16
C ALA A 170 -4.34 9.67 -3.33
N MET A 171 -5.14 10.12 -2.37
CA MET A 171 -5.98 9.25 -1.53
C MET A 171 -7.01 8.49 -2.36
N LEU A 172 -7.70 9.16 -3.29
CA LEU A 172 -8.66 8.53 -4.19
C LEU A 172 -7.99 7.50 -5.10
N LEU A 173 -6.82 7.83 -5.67
CA LEU A 173 -6.06 6.89 -6.51
C LEU A 173 -5.59 5.66 -5.73
N GLY A 174 -4.99 5.85 -4.55
CA GLY A 174 -4.51 4.74 -3.74
C GLY A 174 -5.64 3.88 -3.18
N PHE A 175 -6.78 4.49 -2.85
CA PHE A 175 -7.97 3.75 -2.43
C PHE A 175 -8.65 3.03 -3.61
N GLU A 176 -8.67 3.61 -4.81
CA GLU A 176 -9.15 2.90 -6.01
C GLU A 176 -8.24 1.71 -6.36
N ALA A 177 -6.92 1.88 -6.20
CA ALA A 177 -5.95 0.79 -6.29
C ALA A 177 -6.29 -0.37 -5.33
N TYR A 178 -6.70 -0.05 -4.09
CA TYR A 178 -7.22 -1.03 -3.13
C TYR A 178 -8.51 -1.71 -3.62
N VAL A 179 -9.49 -0.95 -4.11
CA VAL A 179 -10.77 -1.46 -4.61
C VAL A 179 -10.56 -2.43 -5.78
N VAL A 180 -9.75 -2.04 -6.76
CA VAL A 180 -9.41 -2.86 -7.94
C VAL A 180 -8.73 -4.16 -7.51
N ALA A 181 -7.82 -4.12 -6.52
CA ALA A 181 -7.16 -5.31 -6.00
C ALA A 181 -8.16 -6.33 -5.43
N LEU A 182 -9.11 -5.89 -4.61
CA LEU A 182 -10.16 -6.75 -4.05
C LEU A 182 -11.15 -7.24 -5.11
N VAL A 183 -11.53 -6.40 -6.06
CA VAL A 183 -12.38 -6.80 -7.19
C VAL A 183 -11.72 -7.90 -8.02
N ASN A 184 -10.39 -7.86 -8.19
CA ASN A 184 -9.66 -8.90 -8.88
C ASN A 184 -9.69 -10.25 -8.13
N ILE A 185 -9.62 -10.24 -6.80
CA ILE A 185 -9.83 -11.44 -5.97
C ILE A 185 -11.25 -11.98 -6.15
N ASN A 186 -12.25 -11.11 -6.09
CA ASN A 186 -13.65 -11.51 -6.27
C ASN A 186 -13.89 -12.18 -7.63
N TYR A 187 -13.29 -11.63 -8.69
CA TYR A 187 -13.31 -12.24 -10.01
C TYR A 187 -12.68 -13.64 -9.97
N PHE A 188 -11.51 -13.80 -9.36
CA PHE A 188 -10.84 -15.10 -9.24
C PHE A 188 -11.66 -16.13 -8.46
N LEU A 189 -12.28 -15.73 -7.35
CA LEU A 189 -13.19 -16.59 -6.58
C LEU A 189 -14.41 -17.01 -7.40
N LYS A 190 -15.02 -16.08 -8.14
CA LYS A 190 -16.15 -16.39 -9.04
C LYS A 190 -15.77 -17.38 -10.13
N GLN A 191 -14.59 -17.23 -10.75
CA GLN A 191 -14.10 -18.13 -11.80
C GLN A 191 -13.76 -19.55 -11.30
N ARG A 192 -13.75 -19.75 -9.98
CA ARG A 192 -13.49 -21.04 -9.32
C ARG A 192 -14.72 -21.61 -8.61
N ASP A 193 -15.91 -21.05 -8.88
CA ASP A 193 -17.17 -21.40 -8.23
C ASP A 193 -17.18 -21.20 -6.70
N LEU A 194 -16.28 -20.34 -6.20
CA LEU A 194 -16.14 -19.99 -4.78
C LEU A 194 -16.84 -18.65 -4.46
N GLY A 195 -17.95 -18.36 -5.13
CA GLY A 195 -18.67 -17.08 -4.99
C GLY A 195 -19.18 -16.80 -3.56
N SER A 196 -19.47 -17.84 -2.78
CA SER A 196 -19.87 -17.73 -1.38
C SER A 196 -18.76 -17.19 -0.46
N LEU A 197 -17.49 -17.31 -0.86
CA LEU A 197 -16.34 -16.83 -0.10
C LEU A 197 -16.00 -15.36 -0.33
N ILE A 198 -16.69 -14.68 -1.25
CA ILE A 198 -16.42 -13.27 -1.58
C ILE A 198 -16.55 -12.37 -0.34
N LEU A 199 -17.73 -12.38 0.31
CA LEU A 199 -17.97 -11.52 1.47
C LEU A 199 -17.05 -11.85 2.65
N PRO A 200 -16.87 -13.13 3.06
CA PRO A 200 -15.90 -13.49 4.09
C PRO A 200 -14.48 -13.02 3.77
N THR A 201 -14.04 -13.16 2.51
CA THR A 201 -12.70 -12.74 2.08
C THR A 201 -12.54 -11.22 2.13
N GLU A 202 -13.53 -10.46 1.64
CA GLU A 202 -13.53 -8.99 1.72
C GLU A 202 -13.43 -8.51 3.17
N LEU A 203 -14.28 -9.03 4.07
CA LEU A 203 -14.26 -8.67 5.48
C LEU A 203 -12.95 -9.04 6.16
N ALA A 204 -12.39 -10.23 5.88
CA ALA A 204 -11.10 -10.64 6.41
C ALA A 204 -9.96 -9.71 5.95
N LEU A 205 -9.95 -9.31 4.66
CA LEU A 205 -8.96 -8.39 4.14
C LEU A 205 -9.14 -6.96 4.66
N HIS A 206 -10.37 -6.49 4.90
CA HIS A 206 -10.62 -5.21 5.58
C HIS A 206 -10.09 -5.24 7.02
N ALA A 207 -10.32 -6.33 7.76
CA ALA A 207 -9.81 -6.49 9.11
C ALA A 207 -8.28 -6.52 9.15
N LEU A 208 -7.66 -7.27 8.23
CA LEU A 208 -6.21 -7.29 8.05
C LEU A 208 -5.66 -5.89 7.74
N CYS A 209 -6.29 -5.16 6.83
CA CYS A 209 -5.86 -3.80 6.47
C CYS A 209 -6.02 -2.83 7.64
N ALA A 210 -7.14 -2.88 8.36
CA ALA A 210 -7.37 -2.03 9.53
C ALA A 210 -6.31 -2.28 10.61
N PHE A 211 -5.97 -3.55 10.85
CA PHE A 211 -4.90 -3.93 11.76
C PHE A 211 -3.53 -3.47 11.27
N GLY A 212 -3.19 -3.69 9.99
CA GLY A 212 -1.93 -3.25 9.40
C GLY A 212 -1.76 -1.73 9.41
N ILE A 213 -2.82 -0.98 9.13
CA ILE A 213 -2.84 0.49 9.27
C ILE A 213 -2.56 0.89 10.71
N TYR A 214 -3.20 0.23 11.67
CA TYR A 214 -2.98 0.54 13.08
C TYR A 214 -1.51 0.36 13.49
N LEU A 215 -0.93 -0.79 13.14
CA LEU A 215 0.48 -1.08 13.41
C LEU A 215 1.41 -0.06 12.75
N GLY A 216 1.21 0.24 11.48
CA GLY A 216 2.06 1.19 10.75
C GLY A 216 1.87 2.65 11.19
N ARG A 217 0.68 3.06 11.61
CA ARG A 217 0.37 4.47 11.90
C ARG A 217 0.53 4.85 13.36
N PHE A 218 0.12 3.99 14.29
CA PHE A 218 0.11 4.30 15.72
C PHE A 218 1.28 3.68 16.45
N ILE A 219 1.60 2.41 16.15
CA ILE A 219 2.77 1.74 16.73
C ILE A 219 4.06 2.13 16.00
N ARG A 220 3.95 2.57 14.73
CA ARG A 220 5.06 2.93 13.85
C ARG A 220 6.02 1.76 13.60
N LEU A 221 5.48 0.53 13.57
CA LEU A 221 6.22 -0.62 13.09
C LEU A 221 6.49 -0.43 11.61
N ASN A 222 7.76 -0.49 11.25
CA ASN A 222 8.21 -0.57 9.87
C ASN A 222 8.30 -2.03 9.45
N SER A 223 8.26 -2.28 8.14
CA SER A 223 8.38 -3.63 7.60
C SER A 223 9.70 -4.33 7.97
N TRP A 224 10.74 -3.56 8.32
CA TRP A 224 12.02 -4.10 8.81
C TRP A 224 12.00 -4.48 10.29
N ASP A 225 11.07 -3.96 11.10
CA ASP A 225 10.99 -4.29 12.53
C ASP A 225 10.49 -5.73 12.74
N VAL A 226 9.64 -6.25 11.85
CA VAL A 226 9.23 -7.68 11.83
C VAL A 226 10.43 -8.59 11.56
N VAL A 227 11.40 -8.07 10.82
CA VAL A 227 12.58 -8.82 10.39
C VAL A 227 13.70 -8.72 11.43
N ILE A 228 13.78 -7.60 12.14
CA ILE A 228 14.80 -7.36 13.16
C ILE A 228 14.31 -7.87 14.52
N ASP A 229 13.05 -7.72 14.91
CA ASP A 229 12.62 -8.15 16.26
C ASP A 229 11.21 -8.74 16.25
N PRO A 230 11.06 -9.97 15.71
CA PRO A 230 9.75 -10.62 15.63
C PRO A 230 9.13 -10.88 17.01
N THR A 231 9.95 -11.08 18.04
CA THR A 231 9.52 -11.31 19.43
C THR A 231 8.88 -10.07 20.04
N SER A 232 9.50 -8.89 19.91
CA SER A 232 8.89 -7.67 20.42
C SER A 232 7.67 -7.28 19.59
N VAL A 233 7.70 -7.47 18.26
CA VAL A 233 6.53 -7.25 17.41
C VAL A 233 5.35 -8.13 17.85
N LEU A 234 5.59 -9.39 18.19
CA LEU A 234 4.55 -10.29 18.71
C LEU A 234 4.02 -9.81 20.07
N ALA A 235 4.89 -9.44 21.00
CA ALA A 235 4.50 -8.94 22.31
C ALA A 235 3.68 -7.63 22.21
N ILE A 236 4.12 -6.70 21.35
CA ILE A 236 3.42 -5.45 21.06
C ILE A 236 2.05 -5.74 20.43
N THR A 237 1.99 -6.69 19.49
CA THR A 237 0.75 -7.11 18.85
C THR A 237 -0.24 -7.67 19.86
N LEU A 238 0.19 -8.57 20.73
CA LEU A 238 -0.66 -9.16 21.76
C LEU A 238 -1.17 -8.10 22.75
N ASN A 239 -0.29 -7.21 23.23
CA ASN A 239 -0.68 -6.11 24.10
C ASN A 239 -1.64 -5.11 23.42
N THR A 240 -1.47 -4.91 22.12
CA THR A 240 -2.36 -4.08 21.30
C THR A 240 -3.77 -4.68 21.25
N LEU A 241 -3.88 -5.99 21.03
CA LEU A 241 -5.15 -6.70 20.94
C LEU A 241 -5.88 -6.83 22.29
N THR A 242 -5.16 -6.81 23.41
CA THR A 242 -5.76 -6.83 24.77
C THR A 242 -6.15 -5.44 25.27
N SER A 243 -5.73 -4.37 24.60
CA SER A 243 -5.96 -2.98 25.00
C SER A 243 -7.22 -2.39 24.34
N LYS A 244 -8.10 -1.77 25.13
CA LYS A 244 -9.40 -1.23 24.67
C LYS A 244 -9.27 -0.13 23.60
N ARG A 245 -8.35 0.81 23.77
CA ARG A 245 -8.17 1.96 22.85
C ARG A 245 -7.68 1.53 21.46
N PRO A 246 -6.59 0.74 21.32
CA PRO A 246 -6.17 0.21 20.03
C PRO A 246 -7.25 -0.57 19.29
N VAL A 247 -7.96 -1.46 19.98
CA VAL A 247 -9.04 -2.25 19.40
C VAL A 247 -10.15 -1.35 18.85
N ALA A 248 -10.55 -0.31 19.58
CA ALA A 248 -11.55 0.64 19.11
C ALA A 248 -11.12 1.34 17.80
N VAL A 249 -9.85 1.76 17.70
CA VAL A 249 -9.31 2.38 16.47
C VAL A 249 -9.31 1.40 15.30
N ILE A 250 -8.92 0.14 15.54
CA ILE A 250 -8.94 -0.92 14.52
C ILE A 250 -10.37 -1.17 14.04
N VAL A 251 -11.34 -1.28 14.95
CA VAL A 251 -12.76 -1.49 14.62
C VAL A 251 -13.32 -0.32 13.81
N VAL A 252 -13.07 0.92 14.23
CA VAL A 252 -13.50 2.11 13.46
C VAL A 252 -12.87 2.12 12.07
N THR A 253 -11.57 1.82 11.97
CA THR A 253 -10.87 1.74 10.68
C THR A 253 -11.49 0.64 9.81
N PHE A 254 -11.78 -0.53 10.35
CA PHE A 254 -12.45 -1.63 9.65
C PHE A 254 -13.81 -1.22 9.09
N VAL A 255 -14.64 -0.52 9.89
CA VAL A 255 -15.94 -0.01 9.43
C VAL A 255 -15.76 1.00 8.29
N ILE A 256 -14.84 1.95 8.43
CA ILE A 256 -14.54 2.94 7.38
C ILE A 256 -14.12 2.24 6.09
N LEU A 257 -13.18 1.29 6.16
CA LEU A 257 -12.71 0.55 4.99
C LEU A 257 -13.84 -0.23 4.31
N THR A 258 -14.69 -0.90 5.09
CA THR A 258 -15.80 -1.70 4.57
C THR A 258 -16.82 -0.82 3.85
N VAL A 259 -17.21 0.30 4.46
CA VAL A 259 -18.20 1.23 3.88
C VAL A 259 -17.64 1.90 2.62
N PHE A 260 -16.42 2.45 2.69
CA PHE A 260 -15.81 3.13 1.55
C PHE A 260 -15.54 2.16 0.41
N TYR A 261 -15.08 0.94 0.71
CA TYR A 261 -14.88 -0.09 -0.29
C TYR A 261 -16.20 -0.43 -0.99
N TRP A 262 -17.28 -0.64 -0.21
CA TRP A 262 -18.59 -0.93 -0.79
C TRP A 262 -19.05 0.18 -1.73
N LEU A 263 -18.95 1.45 -1.32
CA LEU A 263 -19.31 2.61 -2.14
C LEU A 263 -18.49 2.67 -3.43
N MET A 264 -17.16 2.63 -3.31
CA MET A 264 -16.26 2.75 -4.46
C MET A 264 -16.40 1.56 -5.40
N LYS A 265 -16.60 0.34 -4.88
CA LYS A 265 -16.90 -0.83 -5.70
C LYS A 265 -18.13 -0.62 -6.58
N GLN A 266 -19.20 0.01 -6.08
CA GLN A 266 -20.36 0.35 -6.91
C GLN A 266 -19.99 1.34 -8.01
N VAL A 267 -19.19 2.36 -7.68
CA VAL A 267 -18.69 3.35 -8.66
C VAL A 267 -17.86 2.67 -9.75
N THR A 268 -16.85 1.87 -9.38
CA THR A 268 -15.96 1.17 -10.32
C THR A 268 -16.75 0.23 -11.23
N LEU A 269 -17.65 -0.58 -10.68
CA LEU A 269 -18.48 -1.51 -11.48
C LEU A 269 -19.48 -0.76 -12.36
N GLY A 270 -20.08 0.31 -11.85
CA GLY A 270 -20.98 1.18 -12.62
C GLY A 270 -20.29 1.86 -13.80
N LEU A 271 -19.08 2.40 -13.59
CA LEU A 271 -18.25 2.96 -14.66
C LEU A 271 -17.89 1.91 -15.72
N LYS A 272 -17.55 0.69 -15.29
CA LYS A 272 -17.28 -0.42 -16.21
C LYS A 272 -18.49 -0.76 -17.07
N LEU A 273 -19.69 -0.84 -16.45
CA LEU A 273 -20.94 -1.11 -17.17
C LEU A 273 -21.26 0.00 -18.16
N ARG A 274 -21.12 1.27 -17.76
CA ARG A 274 -21.32 2.43 -18.66
C ARG A 274 -20.38 2.38 -19.86
N TYR A 275 -19.11 2.03 -19.64
CA TYR A 275 -18.16 1.85 -20.73
C TYR A 275 -18.56 0.71 -21.69
N GLU A 276 -19.04 -0.41 -21.15
CA GLU A 276 -19.55 -1.53 -21.96
C GLU A 276 -20.81 -1.16 -22.76
N TYR A 277 -21.71 -0.36 -22.19
CA TYR A 277 -22.89 0.15 -22.88
C TYR A 277 -22.53 1.12 -24.00
N ALA A 278 -21.63 2.08 -23.73
CA ALA A 278 -21.14 3.00 -24.75
C ALA A 278 -20.50 2.25 -25.93
N ARG A 279 -19.74 1.18 -25.67
CA ARG A 279 -19.17 0.32 -26.73
C ARG A 279 -20.21 -0.43 -27.55
N LYS A 280 -21.40 -0.67 -26.99
CA LYS A 280 -22.53 -1.32 -27.67
C LYS A 280 -23.52 -0.32 -28.27
N GLY A 281 -23.25 0.99 -28.17
CA GLY A 281 -24.15 2.04 -28.63
C GLY A 281 -25.46 2.14 -27.82
N LEU A 282 -25.48 1.65 -26.59
CA LEU A 282 -26.62 1.74 -25.68
C LEU A 282 -26.50 3.01 -24.83
N ASP A 283 -27.52 3.86 -24.84
CA ASP A 283 -27.61 5.00 -23.93
C ASP A 283 -28.29 4.55 -22.61
N PRO A 284 -27.62 4.64 -21.46
CA PRO A 284 -28.20 4.27 -20.17
C PRO A 284 -29.41 5.14 -19.73
N LEU A 285 -29.70 6.23 -20.44
CA LEU A 285 -30.84 7.11 -20.18
C LEU A 285 -32.07 6.80 -21.04
N THR A 286 -31.99 5.86 -22.00
CA THR A 286 -33.08 5.45 -22.90
C THR A 286 -33.35 3.96 -22.81
#